data_AF-A0A2K1JRK7-F1
#
_entry.id   AF-A0A2K1JRK7-F1
#
_cell.length_a   1.000
_cell.length_b   1.000
_cell.length_c   1.000
_cell.angle_alpha   90.00
_cell.angle_beta   90.00
_cell.angle_gamma   90.00
#
_symmetry.space_group_name_H-M   'P 1'
#
loop_
_entity.id
_entity.type
_entity.pdbx_description
1 polymer ?
#
loop_
_entity_poly.entity_id
_entity_poly.type
_entity_poly.pdbx_seq_one_letter_code
_entity_poly.pdbx_strand_id
1 'polypeptide(L)'
;MTSDGELSSTAAKRATELAPSSPRSALPPEVSSKNPAGLHFRTTGGTIGARNSDVENEILLKKLAEARASRRYGNNTGPRSSKSESGCFQSAGFLQLCVAMALISLALVVLLALLHPSFSPSVEGASNGKEVTYGSMIKLQHDRTKFRLHSHEVPYGSGSGQQSVTAFPGVEDGNSYWAVKPSSDDESIEQGDVIPNGSIVRLQHMRTRKWLHSHLHPSPISGNLEVSAFGGDDQSDTGDYWRLEIEGKGKVWMQDQKVRLRHVDTNGYLHSHDKKYSRIVSGQQEVCGMGKKNADNLWTAAEGIYFLTRATTVE
;
A
#
# COMPACT_ATOMS: atom_id res chain seq x y z
N MET A 1 78.42 24.48 4.93
CA MET A 1 78.99 23.33 5.64
C MET A 1 77.88 22.84 6.56
N THR A 2 77.17 21.74 6.42
CA THR A 2 77.27 20.44 5.71
C THR A 2 75.83 19.86 5.79
N SER A 3 75.12 19.58 4.69
CA SER A 3 75.00 18.29 3.98
C SER A 3 74.58 17.08 4.85
N ASP A 4 73.34 16.62 4.58
CA ASP A 4 72.91 15.25 4.23
C ASP A 4 73.21 14.03 5.13
N GLY A 5 72.22 13.11 5.19
CA GLY A 5 72.52 11.68 5.07
C GLY A 5 71.82 10.67 6.00
N GLU A 6 70.77 10.04 5.45
CA GLU A 6 70.49 8.58 5.46
C GLU A 6 70.10 7.76 6.71
N LEU A 7 68.85 7.24 6.62
CA LEU A 7 68.44 5.82 6.53
C LEU A 7 69.06 4.74 7.45
N SER A 8 68.19 4.02 8.16
CA SER A 8 68.34 2.58 8.36
C SER A 8 66.97 1.87 8.40
N SER A 9 66.88 0.82 7.60
CA SER A 9 65.76 -0.10 7.38
C SER A 9 65.85 -1.36 8.26
N THR A 10 64.97 -2.34 7.97
CA THR A 10 64.87 -3.74 8.47
C THR A 10 64.02 -3.88 9.75
N ALA A 11 63.01 -4.77 9.87
CA ALA A 11 62.83 -6.05 9.22
C ALA A 11 61.35 -6.48 9.16
N ALA A 12 60.96 -7.02 8.00
CA ALA A 12 59.73 -7.78 7.79
C ALA A 12 59.81 -9.17 8.46
N LYS A 13 58.72 -9.63 9.08
CA LYS A 13 58.52 -11.03 9.47
C LYS A 13 57.21 -11.60 8.92
N ARG A 14 57.37 -12.20 7.75
CA ARG A 14 56.91 -13.51 7.27
C ARG A 14 55.58 -14.08 7.83
N ALA A 15 54.66 -14.29 6.88
CA ALA A 15 53.48 -15.13 6.95
C ALA A 15 53.80 -16.60 7.28
N THR A 16 52.88 -17.23 8.03
CA THR A 16 52.81 -18.69 8.19
C THR A 16 51.37 -19.12 7.91
N GLU A 17 51.24 -19.90 6.84
CA GLU A 17 50.08 -20.66 6.37
C GLU A 17 49.91 -21.90 7.26
N LEU A 18 48.69 -22.23 7.70
CA LEU A 18 48.28 -23.55 8.21
C LEU A 18 46.74 -23.60 8.38
N ALA A 19 46.06 -24.29 7.47
CA ALA A 19 44.78 -24.97 7.73
C ALA A 19 45.11 -26.43 8.16
N PRO A 20 44.28 -27.14 8.96
CA PRO A 20 43.02 -27.69 8.42
C PRO A 20 41.88 -27.95 9.44
N SER A 21 40.76 -28.42 8.88
CA SER A 21 39.75 -29.35 9.44
C SER A 21 38.42 -28.79 9.98
N SER A 22 37.39 -29.04 9.18
CA SER A 22 35.96 -28.96 9.51
C SER A 22 35.53 -30.11 10.44
N PRO A 23 34.55 -29.88 11.34
CA PRO A 23 33.74 -30.96 11.90
C PRO A 23 32.43 -31.12 11.11
N ARG A 24 32.21 -32.35 10.67
CA ARG A 24 30.98 -32.91 10.09
C ARG A 24 30.01 -33.24 11.25
N SER A 25 28.77 -32.78 11.20
CA SER A 25 27.67 -33.24 12.07
C SER A 25 26.36 -33.11 11.29
N ALA A 26 25.93 -34.18 10.61
CA ALA A 26 24.92 -35.14 11.07
C ALA A 26 23.49 -34.65 10.84
N LEU A 27 22.97 -34.99 9.65
CA LEU A 27 21.55 -34.93 9.29
C LEU A 27 20.77 -36.04 10.04
N PRO A 28 19.57 -35.77 10.57
CA PRO A 28 18.62 -36.82 10.92
C PRO A 28 17.95 -37.41 9.67
N PRO A 29 17.46 -38.67 9.73
CA PRO A 29 17.06 -39.42 8.55
C PRO A 29 15.68 -39.01 8.00
N GLU A 30 15.55 -39.12 6.67
CA GLU A 30 14.29 -39.12 5.94
C GLU A 30 13.34 -40.20 6.46
N VAL A 31 12.11 -39.81 6.77
CA VAL A 31 10.98 -40.74 6.89
C VAL A 31 10.21 -40.73 5.58
N SER A 32 10.48 -41.76 4.77
CA SER A 32 9.62 -42.19 3.67
C SER A 32 8.40 -42.93 4.24
N SER A 33 7.20 -42.36 4.12
CA SER A 33 5.97 -43.15 4.22
C SER A 33 5.29 -43.26 2.85
N LYS A 34 5.31 -44.48 2.36
CA LYS A 34 4.68 -44.98 1.14
C LYS A 34 3.17 -44.73 1.13
N ASN A 35 2.67 -44.24 -0.01
CA ASN A 35 1.31 -44.51 -0.46
C ASN A 35 1.14 -46.02 -0.69
N PRO A 36 0.05 -46.64 -0.24
CA PRO A 36 -0.47 -47.83 -0.88
C PRO A 36 -1.57 -47.47 -1.89
N ALA A 37 -1.41 -48.02 -3.08
CA ALA A 37 -2.39 -48.02 -4.15
C ALA A 37 -3.61 -48.88 -3.80
N GLY A 38 -4.77 -48.43 -4.29
CA GLY A 38 -5.74 -49.24 -5.02
C GLY A 38 -6.39 -50.43 -4.32
N LEU A 39 -7.70 -50.30 -4.06
CA LEU A 39 -8.61 -51.44 -4.19
C LEU A 39 -9.87 -51.01 -4.94
N HIS A 40 -10.05 -51.58 -6.12
CA HIS A 40 -11.30 -51.55 -6.88
C HIS A 40 -12.33 -52.45 -6.20
N PHE A 41 -13.55 -51.96 -5.99
CA PHE A 41 -14.74 -52.80 -6.12
C PHE A 41 -15.94 -52.02 -6.66
N ARG A 42 -16.78 -52.79 -7.36
CA ARG A 42 -17.76 -52.42 -8.37
C ARG A 42 -19.12 -52.07 -7.73
N THR A 43 -19.73 -51.02 -8.27
CA THR A 43 -21.15 -50.75 -8.55
C THR A 43 -22.25 -51.46 -7.77
N THR A 44 -23.08 -50.68 -7.05
CA THR A 44 -24.56 -50.81 -7.02
C THR A 44 -25.21 -49.44 -6.89
N GLY A 45 -26.26 -49.20 -7.68
CA GLY A 45 -26.84 -47.88 -7.94
C GLY A 45 -27.68 -47.24 -6.82
N GLY A 46 -27.98 -45.97 -7.03
CA GLY A 46 -28.88 -45.17 -6.20
C GLY A 46 -28.98 -43.74 -6.74
N THR A 47 -29.92 -43.51 -7.66
CA THR A 47 -30.23 -42.21 -8.26
C THR A 47 -31.03 -41.35 -7.26
N ILE A 48 -30.49 -40.22 -6.81
CA ILE A 48 -31.27 -39.18 -6.10
C ILE A 48 -30.89 -37.79 -6.63
N GLY A 49 -31.84 -37.17 -7.33
CA GLY A 49 -32.22 -35.76 -7.12
C GLY A 49 -31.34 -34.63 -7.67
N ALA A 50 -31.19 -34.53 -8.99
CA ALA A 50 -30.91 -33.25 -9.66
C ALA A 50 -32.11 -32.86 -10.52
N ARG A 51 -33.13 -32.25 -9.90
CA ARG A 51 -34.27 -31.64 -10.57
C ARG A 51 -34.63 -30.36 -9.84
N ASN A 52 -33.92 -29.26 -10.16
CA ASN A 52 -34.46 -27.93 -9.88
C ASN A 52 -33.89 -26.79 -10.73
N SER A 53 -33.09 -27.05 -11.76
CA SER A 53 -32.55 -26.02 -12.67
C SER A 53 -33.16 -26.01 -14.07
N ASP A 54 -33.97 -27.02 -14.42
CA ASP A 54 -34.49 -27.18 -15.79
C ASP A 54 -35.94 -26.71 -15.97
N VAL A 55 -36.65 -26.39 -14.88
CA VAL A 55 -38.05 -25.88 -14.94
C VAL A 55 -38.08 -24.36 -15.08
N GLU A 56 -37.11 -23.64 -14.51
CA GLU A 56 -37.08 -22.17 -14.58
C GLU A 56 -36.66 -21.65 -15.97
N ASN A 57 -35.85 -22.40 -16.71
CA ASN A 57 -35.43 -22.04 -18.07
C ASN A 57 -36.52 -22.29 -19.13
N GLU A 58 -37.42 -23.25 -18.91
CA GLU A 58 -38.55 -23.56 -19.80
C GLU A 58 -39.62 -22.45 -19.78
N ILE A 59 -39.83 -21.82 -18.61
CA ILE A 59 -40.79 -20.72 -18.45
C ILE A 59 -40.28 -19.42 -19.09
N LEU A 60 -38.96 -19.17 -19.04
CA LEU A 60 -38.34 -17.99 -19.63
C LEU A 60 -38.33 -18.05 -21.16
N LEU A 61 -38.10 -19.24 -21.74
CA LEU A 61 -38.11 -19.44 -23.20
C LEU A 61 -39.52 -19.37 -23.79
N LYS A 62 -40.56 -19.84 -23.08
CA LYS A 62 -41.97 -19.69 -23.52
C LYS A 62 -42.41 -18.23 -23.55
N LYS A 63 -42.01 -17.41 -22.58
CA LYS A 63 -42.32 -15.96 -22.56
C LYS A 63 -41.59 -15.15 -23.63
N LEU A 64 -40.38 -15.57 -24.04
CA LEU A 64 -39.64 -14.92 -25.13
C LEU A 64 -40.15 -15.31 -26.53
N ALA A 65 -40.81 -16.46 -26.68
CA ALA A 65 -41.42 -16.89 -27.93
C ALA A 65 -42.76 -16.15 -28.22
N GLU A 66 -43.60 -15.95 -27.20
CA GLU A 66 -44.85 -15.19 -27.34
C GLU A 66 -44.58 -13.71 -27.67
N ALA A 67 -43.54 -13.11 -27.09
CA ALA A 67 -43.14 -11.73 -27.38
C ALA A 67 -42.61 -11.52 -28.83
N ARG A 68 -42.22 -12.59 -29.53
CA ARG A 68 -41.76 -12.55 -30.93
C ARG A 68 -42.86 -12.89 -31.94
N ALA A 69 -43.91 -13.59 -31.54
CA ALA A 69 -45.06 -13.91 -32.40
C ALA A 69 -46.01 -12.71 -32.60
N SER A 70 -46.11 -11.78 -31.65
CA SER A 70 -46.95 -10.58 -31.79
C SER A 70 -46.37 -9.45 -32.66
N ARG A 71 -45.14 -9.60 -33.17
CA ARG A 71 -44.46 -8.55 -33.95
C ARG A 71 -44.38 -8.82 -35.46
N ARG A 72 -45.05 -9.87 -35.95
CA ARG A 72 -44.93 -10.30 -37.35
C ARG A 72 -46.25 -10.84 -37.93
N TYR A 73 -47.35 -10.11 -37.78
CA TYR A 73 -48.53 -10.30 -38.64
C TYR A 73 -49.31 -8.98 -38.71
N GLY A 74 -49.37 -8.41 -39.91
CA GLY A 74 -50.12 -7.17 -40.15
C GLY A 74 -49.51 -6.30 -41.24
N ASN A 75 -49.24 -6.86 -42.43
CA ASN A 75 -49.05 -6.05 -43.63
C ASN A 75 -49.80 -6.69 -44.82
N ASN A 76 -50.75 -5.90 -45.32
CA ASN A 76 -51.36 -5.84 -46.65
C ASN A 76 -52.19 -7.00 -47.23
N THR A 77 -53.49 -6.71 -47.41
CA THR A 77 -54.20 -6.74 -48.71
C THR A 77 -55.28 -5.64 -48.74
N GLY A 78 -55.22 -4.71 -49.71
CA GLY A 78 -56.21 -3.62 -49.92
C GLY A 78 -57.45 -4.04 -50.75
N PRO A 79 -58.08 -3.17 -51.57
CA PRO A 79 -58.39 -1.74 -51.41
C PRO A 79 -59.91 -1.47 -51.59
N ARG A 80 -60.48 -0.40 -50.99
CA ARG A 80 -61.68 0.26 -51.54
C ARG A 80 -61.94 1.66 -50.94
N SER A 81 -61.88 2.65 -51.83
CA SER A 81 -62.74 3.85 -51.92
C SER A 81 -63.57 4.25 -50.69
N SER A 82 -63.28 5.40 -50.10
CA SER A 82 -64.07 6.64 -50.27
C SER A 82 -63.89 7.61 -49.09
N LYS A 83 -63.59 8.86 -49.46
CA LYS A 83 -63.92 10.16 -48.84
C LYS A 83 -64.04 10.33 -47.31
N SER A 84 -63.43 11.45 -46.90
CA SER A 84 -63.86 12.45 -45.90
C SER A 84 -63.14 12.45 -44.55
N GLU A 85 -62.35 13.54 -44.40
CA GLU A 85 -62.36 14.49 -43.28
C GLU A 85 -61.66 14.13 -41.94
N SER A 86 -60.56 14.88 -41.74
CA SER A 86 -60.12 15.61 -40.53
C SER A 86 -59.86 14.87 -39.20
N GLY A 87 -58.63 15.09 -38.68
CA GLY A 87 -58.28 14.76 -37.29
C GLY A 87 -56.79 14.81 -36.96
N CYS A 88 -56.11 15.93 -37.23
CA CYS A 88 -54.80 16.21 -36.66
C CYS A 88 -54.99 16.59 -35.17
N PHE A 89 -54.57 15.73 -34.23
CA PHE A 89 -54.61 16.03 -32.79
C PHE A 89 -53.22 15.83 -32.15
N GLN A 90 -52.42 16.89 -32.26
CA GLN A 90 -51.60 17.52 -31.21
C GLN A 90 -50.65 16.65 -30.35
N SER A 91 -49.36 16.64 -30.70
CA SER A 91 -48.27 16.08 -29.87
C SER A 91 -47.60 17.07 -28.89
N ALA A 92 -48.21 18.23 -28.64
CA ALA A 92 -47.66 19.25 -27.73
C ALA A 92 -47.56 18.77 -26.27
N GLY A 93 -48.44 17.87 -25.83
CA GLY A 93 -48.53 17.44 -24.44
C GLY A 93 -47.32 16.62 -23.93
N PHE A 94 -46.67 15.85 -24.80
CA PHE A 94 -45.54 15.01 -24.39
C PHE A 94 -44.27 15.82 -24.12
N LEU A 95 -43.97 16.79 -24.99
CA LEU A 95 -42.84 17.68 -24.81
C LEU A 95 -43.03 18.57 -23.56
N GLN A 96 -44.26 19.02 -23.31
CA GLN A 96 -44.59 19.80 -22.12
C GLN A 96 -44.39 19.01 -20.83
N LEU A 97 -44.72 17.71 -20.83
CA LEU A 97 -44.49 16.83 -19.69
C LEU A 97 -42.99 16.60 -19.44
N CYS A 98 -42.20 16.38 -20.48
CA CYS A 98 -40.75 16.23 -20.35
C CYS A 98 -40.08 17.49 -19.81
N VAL A 99 -40.48 18.67 -20.31
CA VAL A 99 -39.95 19.96 -19.82
C VAL A 99 -40.36 20.19 -18.36
N ALA A 100 -41.61 19.91 -18.00
CA ALA A 100 -42.08 20.03 -16.61
C ALA A 100 -41.28 19.11 -15.66
N MET A 101 -41.04 17.85 -16.04
CA MET A 101 -40.25 16.91 -15.22
C MET A 101 -38.79 17.34 -15.07
N ALA A 102 -38.18 17.92 -16.12
CA ALA A 102 -36.83 18.47 -16.05
C ALA A 102 -36.75 19.68 -15.11
N LEU A 103 -37.74 20.58 -15.16
CA LEU A 103 -37.81 21.75 -14.29
C LEU A 103 -38.05 21.37 -12.83
N ILE A 104 -38.91 20.38 -12.57
CA ILE A 104 -39.14 19.85 -11.21
C ILE A 104 -37.87 19.19 -10.67
N SER A 105 -37.16 18.43 -11.49
CA SER A 105 -35.89 17.80 -11.10
C SER A 105 -34.82 18.84 -10.77
N LEU A 106 -34.71 19.91 -11.57
CA LEU A 106 -33.80 21.02 -11.31
C LEU A 106 -34.17 21.79 -10.04
N ALA A 107 -35.46 22.04 -9.83
CA ALA A 107 -35.96 22.68 -8.62
C ALA A 107 -35.69 21.84 -7.37
N LEU A 108 -35.83 20.51 -7.45
CA LEU A 108 -35.48 19.59 -6.35
C LEU A 108 -33.98 19.61 -6.05
N VAL A 109 -33.12 19.66 -7.06
CA VAL A 109 -31.65 19.76 -6.87
C VAL A 109 -31.28 21.09 -6.22
N VAL A 110 -31.88 22.20 -6.67
CA VAL A 110 -31.67 23.54 -6.08
C VAL A 110 -32.20 23.58 -4.65
N LEU A 111 -33.38 23.00 -4.39
CA LEU A 111 -33.95 22.91 -3.05
C LEU A 111 -33.06 22.06 -2.12
N LEU A 112 -32.55 20.91 -2.58
CA LEU A 112 -31.59 20.12 -1.81
C LEU A 112 -30.28 20.86 -1.53
N ALA A 113 -29.80 21.68 -2.48
CA ALA A 113 -28.61 22.51 -2.32
C ALA A 113 -28.84 23.69 -1.35
N LEU A 114 -30.06 24.22 -1.30
CA LEU A 114 -30.43 25.29 -0.35
C LEU A 114 -30.69 24.77 1.07
N LEU A 115 -31.15 23.50 1.22
CA LEU A 115 -31.35 22.87 2.53
C LEU A 115 -30.05 22.28 3.14
N HIS A 116 -28.98 22.16 2.36
CA HIS A 116 -27.68 21.68 2.84
C HIS A 116 -26.55 22.63 2.38
N PRO A 117 -26.06 23.55 3.23
CA PRO A 117 -25.02 24.53 2.84
C PRO A 117 -23.61 23.91 2.67
N SER A 118 -23.49 22.66 2.20
CA SER A 118 -22.22 21.93 2.15
C SER A 118 -21.93 21.26 0.81
N PHE A 119 -22.55 21.72 -0.28
CA PHE A 119 -22.05 21.37 -1.62
C PHE A 119 -20.97 22.38 -2.05
N SER A 120 -19.77 22.22 -1.51
CA SER A 120 -18.59 22.90 -2.05
C SER A 120 -18.03 22.06 -3.20
N PRO A 121 -17.81 22.63 -4.40
CA PRO A 121 -16.97 21.98 -5.41
C PRO A 121 -15.58 21.77 -4.80
N SER A 122 -15.00 20.61 -5.06
CA SER A 122 -13.69 20.20 -4.53
C SER A 122 -12.60 21.14 -5.05
N VAL A 123 -12.32 22.21 -4.31
CA VAL A 123 -11.05 22.91 -4.42
C VAL A 123 -10.03 21.96 -3.81
N GLU A 124 -9.09 21.46 -4.62
CA GLU A 124 -7.92 20.73 -4.14
C GLU A 124 -7.31 21.53 -2.99
N GLY A 125 -7.46 21.01 -1.77
CA GLY A 125 -7.18 21.74 -0.56
C GLY A 125 -5.71 22.15 -0.51
N ALA A 126 -5.47 23.45 -0.35
CA ALA A 126 -4.33 23.89 0.41
C ALA A 126 -4.48 23.24 1.80
N SER A 127 -3.75 22.14 2.01
CA SER A 127 -3.74 21.44 3.29
C SER A 127 -3.29 22.42 4.36
N ASN A 128 -4.14 22.68 5.37
CA ASN A 128 -3.75 23.26 6.66
C ASN A 128 -2.83 22.30 7.46
N GLY A 129 -2.09 21.43 6.78
CA GLY A 129 -1.17 20.47 7.38
C GLY A 129 0.14 21.16 7.77
N LYS A 130 0.77 20.69 8.84
CA LYS A 130 2.11 21.13 9.23
C LYS A 130 3.15 20.54 8.29
N GLU A 131 4.22 21.28 8.03
CA GLU A 131 5.38 20.77 7.29
C GLU A 131 6.10 19.70 8.13
N VAL A 132 6.47 18.59 7.51
CA VAL A 132 7.36 17.61 8.12
C VAL A 132 8.79 18.06 7.85
N THR A 133 9.49 18.43 8.92
CA THR A 133 10.86 18.92 8.88
C THR A 133 11.83 17.90 9.47
N TYR A 134 13.11 17.99 9.13
CA TYR A 134 14.14 17.17 9.76
C TYR A 134 14.16 17.36 11.28
N GLY A 135 14.36 16.26 11.99
CA GLY A 135 14.22 16.14 13.45
C GLY A 135 12.81 15.85 13.93
N SER A 136 11.76 16.11 13.12
CA SER A 136 10.37 15.85 13.53
C SER A 136 10.16 14.41 13.95
N MET A 137 9.34 14.21 14.98
CA MET A 137 8.92 12.88 15.45
C MET A 137 7.54 12.59 14.89
N ILE A 138 7.40 11.54 14.10
CA ILE A 138 6.13 11.21 13.42
C ILE A 138 5.69 9.79 13.75
N LYS A 139 4.39 9.53 13.65
CA LYS A 139 3.90 8.18 13.41
C LYS A 139 3.58 8.03 11.94
N LEU A 140 4.09 6.98 11.33
CA LEU A 140 3.82 6.73 9.92
C LEU A 140 2.62 5.78 9.81
N GLN A 141 1.47 6.28 9.38
CA GLN A 141 0.24 5.51 9.27
C GLN A 141 0.09 4.91 7.88
N HIS A 142 -0.16 3.61 7.81
CA HIS A 142 -0.46 2.91 6.57
C HIS A 142 -1.84 3.32 6.05
N ASP A 143 -1.95 3.79 4.81
CA ASP A 143 -3.17 4.41 4.30
C ASP A 143 -4.35 3.43 4.25
N ARG A 144 -4.14 2.18 3.82
CA ARG A 144 -5.26 1.24 3.69
C ARG A 144 -5.75 0.71 5.03
N THR A 145 -4.84 0.28 5.91
CA THR A 145 -5.22 -0.42 7.16
C THR A 145 -5.30 0.50 8.36
N LYS A 146 -4.75 1.72 8.26
CA LYS A 146 -4.66 2.72 9.35
C LYS A 146 -3.78 2.31 10.54
N PHE A 147 -3.01 1.23 10.38
CA PHE A 147 -2.01 0.79 11.36
C PHE A 147 -0.77 1.68 11.26
N ARG A 148 -0.03 1.83 12.37
CA ARG A 148 1.16 2.69 12.46
C ARG A 148 2.42 1.86 12.39
N LEU A 149 3.42 2.32 11.64
CA LEU A 149 4.75 1.73 11.62
C LEU A 149 5.28 1.66 13.06
N HIS A 150 5.78 0.49 13.46
CA HIS A 150 6.04 0.17 14.85
C HIS A 150 7.26 -0.75 14.97
N SER A 151 8.01 -0.61 16.06
CA SER A 151 9.08 -1.54 16.41
C SER A 151 9.18 -1.73 17.91
N HIS A 152 9.88 -2.78 18.33
CA HIS A 152 9.97 -3.22 19.72
C HIS A 152 11.13 -4.19 19.88
N GLU A 153 11.52 -4.50 21.11
CA GLU A 153 12.69 -5.33 21.43
C GLU A 153 12.46 -6.83 21.20
N VAL A 154 11.88 -7.21 20.06
CA VAL A 154 11.74 -8.59 19.62
C VAL A 154 12.40 -8.73 18.25
N PRO A 155 13.42 -9.60 18.11
CA PRO A 155 14.03 -9.90 16.83
C PRO A 155 13.17 -10.85 15.98
N TYR A 156 13.39 -10.84 14.67
CA TYR A 156 12.86 -11.89 13.81
C TYR A 156 13.52 -13.24 14.15
N GLY A 157 12.74 -14.32 14.10
CA GLY A 157 13.25 -15.69 14.20
C GLY A 157 13.73 -16.28 12.86
N SER A 158 13.60 -15.50 11.78
CA SER A 158 13.92 -15.86 10.40
C SER A 158 14.67 -14.71 9.73
N GLY A 159 15.04 -14.86 8.45
CA GLY A 159 15.62 -13.78 7.66
C GLY A 159 16.96 -13.34 8.24
N SER A 160 17.10 -12.06 8.54
CA SER A 160 18.35 -11.51 9.09
C SER A 160 18.55 -11.74 10.58
N GLY A 161 17.47 -12.06 11.31
CA GLY A 161 17.47 -12.11 12.78
C GLY A 161 17.54 -10.73 13.46
N GLN A 162 17.44 -9.63 12.71
CA GLN A 162 17.43 -8.26 13.26
C GLN A 162 16.11 -7.94 14.00
N GLN A 163 16.06 -6.77 14.66
CA GLN A 163 14.87 -6.32 15.38
C GLN A 163 13.69 -6.17 14.42
N SER A 164 12.53 -6.67 14.83
CA SER A 164 11.35 -6.69 13.98
C SER A 164 10.69 -5.31 13.83
N VAL A 165 10.18 -5.06 12.63
CA VAL A 165 9.30 -3.93 12.31
C VAL A 165 7.93 -4.48 11.89
N THR A 166 6.89 -3.85 12.40
CA THR A 166 5.50 -4.25 12.19
C THR A 166 4.63 -3.03 11.95
N ALA A 167 3.36 -3.24 11.59
CA ALA A 167 2.35 -2.20 11.73
C ALA A 167 1.45 -2.54 12.92
N PHE A 168 1.21 -1.56 13.79
CA PHE A 168 0.47 -1.69 15.04
C PHE A 168 -0.89 -0.97 14.96
N PRO A 169 -2.00 -1.58 15.41
CA PRO A 169 -3.33 -0.95 15.32
C PRO A 169 -3.55 0.19 16.32
N GLY A 170 -2.88 0.14 17.48
CA GLY A 170 -3.10 1.12 18.54
C GLY A 170 -2.66 2.52 18.12
N VAL A 171 -3.46 3.52 18.52
CA VAL A 171 -3.18 4.93 18.27
C VAL A 171 -2.15 5.44 19.26
N GLU A 172 -2.40 5.25 20.55
CA GLU A 172 -1.61 5.81 21.65
C GLU A 172 -0.43 4.91 22.08
N ASP A 173 0.41 4.51 21.12
CA ASP A 173 1.61 3.72 21.41
C ASP A 173 2.91 4.53 21.15
N GLY A 174 3.75 4.60 22.18
CA GLY A 174 5.02 5.33 22.14
C GLY A 174 6.06 4.72 21.18
N ASN A 175 5.87 3.47 20.78
CA ASN A 175 6.80 2.71 19.94
C ASN A 175 6.44 2.80 18.46
N SER A 176 5.43 3.60 18.15
CA SER A 176 5.12 4.03 16.80
C SER A 176 5.77 5.36 16.45
N TYR A 177 6.56 5.97 17.34
CA TYR A 177 7.29 7.20 17.05
C TYR A 177 8.63 6.94 16.36
N TRP A 178 8.83 7.66 15.25
CA TRP A 178 10.05 7.66 14.46
C TRP A 178 10.54 9.10 14.28
N ALA A 179 11.81 9.37 14.57
CA ALA A 179 12.45 10.63 14.24
C ALA A 179 12.91 10.62 12.79
N VAL A 180 12.57 11.67 12.05
CA VAL A 180 13.03 11.89 10.68
C VAL A 180 14.42 12.53 10.72
N LYS A 181 15.39 11.91 10.05
CA LYS A 181 16.79 12.35 10.04
C LYS A 181 17.31 12.44 8.58
N PRO A 182 18.27 13.33 8.29
CA PRO A 182 18.92 13.33 6.98
C PRO A 182 19.76 12.07 6.76
N SER A 183 20.15 11.80 5.52
CA SER A 183 21.24 10.86 5.21
C SER A 183 22.51 11.24 5.96
N SER A 184 23.36 10.27 6.29
CA SER A 184 24.60 10.51 7.06
C SER A 184 25.58 11.44 6.34
N ASP A 185 25.46 11.54 5.02
CA ASP A 185 26.43 12.22 4.16
C ASP A 185 26.16 13.73 4.01
N ASP A 186 25.06 14.25 4.57
CA ASP A 186 24.65 15.64 4.39
C ASP A 186 24.67 16.41 5.71
N GLU A 187 25.84 16.93 6.06
CA GLU A 187 26.05 17.77 7.26
C GLU A 187 25.42 19.16 7.14
N SER A 188 24.97 19.56 5.94
CA SER A 188 24.37 20.88 5.72
C SER A 188 22.92 20.96 6.18
N ILE A 189 22.27 19.81 6.36
CA ILE A 189 20.87 19.72 6.77
C ILE A 189 20.77 19.77 8.29
N GLU A 190 20.02 20.75 8.78
CA GLU A 190 19.77 20.94 10.19
C GLU A 190 18.33 20.61 10.58
N GLN A 191 18.09 20.50 11.89
CA GLN A 191 16.76 20.33 12.43
C GLN A 191 15.87 21.54 12.08
N GLY A 192 14.64 21.27 11.64
CA GLY A 192 13.71 22.31 11.19
C GLY A 192 13.78 22.62 9.70
N ASP A 193 14.74 22.05 8.96
CA ASP A 193 14.77 22.18 7.50
C ASP A 193 13.63 21.36 6.86
N VAL A 194 13.01 21.93 5.83
CA VAL A 194 11.95 21.28 5.06
C VAL A 194 12.48 20.06 4.32
N ILE A 195 11.61 19.08 4.05
CA ILE A 195 11.97 17.87 3.32
C ILE A 195 11.32 17.90 1.92
N PRO A 196 12.06 18.26 0.86
CA PRO A 196 11.56 18.23 -0.50
C PRO A 196 11.22 16.81 -0.98
N ASN A 197 10.30 16.72 -1.95
CA ASN A 197 10.04 15.46 -2.65
C ASN A 197 11.32 14.91 -3.29
N GLY A 198 11.55 13.61 -3.19
CA GLY A 198 12.74 12.94 -3.70
C GLY A 198 13.93 12.95 -2.76
N SER A 199 13.87 13.64 -1.62
CA SER A 199 14.94 13.63 -0.61
C SER A 199 15.16 12.23 -0.06
N ILE A 200 16.40 11.92 0.32
CA ILE A 200 16.77 10.69 1.02
C ILE A 200 16.72 10.98 2.51
N VAL A 201 15.93 10.20 3.24
CA VAL A 201 15.76 10.32 4.69
C VAL A 201 16.12 9.01 5.37
N ARG A 202 16.41 9.10 6.67
CA ARG A 202 16.44 7.97 7.59
C ARG A 202 15.34 8.13 8.63
N LEU A 203 14.81 7.02 9.12
CA LEU A 203 13.81 7.00 10.19
C LEU A 203 14.38 6.26 11.40
N GLN A 204 14.59 6.95 12.50
CA GLN A 204 15.09 6.37 13.74
C GLN A 204 13.94 6.05 14.69
N HIS A 205 13.80 4.79 15.08
CA HIS A 205 12.81 4.39 16.08
C HIS A 205 13.16 5.01 17.43
N MET A 206 12.24 5.81 18.00
CA MET A 206 12.55 6.66 19.14
C MET A 206 12.97 5.88 20.39
N ARG A 207 12.32 4.74 20.64
CA ARG A 207 12.56 3.96 21.85
C ARG A 207 13.83 3.12 21.80
N THR A 208 14.11 2.46 20.69
CA THR A 208 15.27 1.53 20.58
C THR A 208 16.47 2.15 19.89
N ARG A 209 16.36 3.39 19.40
CA ARG A 209 17.40 4.13 18.66
C ARG A 209 17.88 3.46 17.36
N LYS A 210 17.18 2.41 16.92
CA LYS A 210 17.47 1.67 15.69
C LYS A 210 16.89 2.35 14.46
N TRP A 211 17.52 2.15 13.32
CA TRP A 211 17.11 2.71 12.05
C TRP A 211 16.16 1.78 11.31
N LEU A 212 15.14 2.34 10.65
CA LEU A 212 14.32 1.60 9.70
C LEU A 212 15.23 1.14 8.55
N HIS A 213 15.34 -0.17 8.39
CA HIS A 213 16.35 -0.79 7.55
C HIS A 213 15.74 -1.79 6.58
N SER A 214 16.35 -1.99 5.42
CA SER A 214 15.99 -3.08 4.51
C SER A 214 17.20 -3.61 3.75
N HIS A 215 17.06 -4.85 3.25
CA HIS A 215 18.15 -5.62 2.66
C HIS A 215 17.60 -6.82 1.89
N LEU A 216 18.49 -7.64 1.31
CA LEU A 216 18.13 -8.80 0.49
C LEU A 216 17.82 -10.07 1.33
N HIS A 217 17.01 -9.93 2.37
CA HIS A 217 16.45 -11.04 3.14
C HIS A 217 14.94 -11.20 2.87
N PRO A 218 14.40 -12.43 2.92
CA PRO A 218 12.96 -12.66 2.76
C PRO A 218 12.19 -12.23 4.01
N SER A 219 11.07 -11.52 3.84
CA SER A 219 10.20 -11.10 4.94
C SER A 219 9.48 -12.31 5.58
N PRO A 220 9.16 -12.29 6.88
CA PRO A 220 8.77 -13.48 7.63
C PRO A 220 7.46 -14.16 7.21
N ILE A 221 6.49 -13.42 6.65
CA ILE A 221 5.17 -13.97 6.28
C ILE A 221 5.01 -14.06 4.76
N SER A 222 5.32 -12.98 4.03
CA SER A 222 5.09 -12.92 2.58
C SER A 222 6.30 -13.29 1.73
N GLY A 223 7.50 -13.37 2.29
CA GLY A 223 8.73 -13.63 1.54
C GLY A 223 9.12 -12.49 0.59
N ASN A 224 8.61 -11.28 0.82
CA ASN A 224 9.04 -10.05 0.13
C ASN A 224 10.40 -9.60 0.67
N LEU A 225 10.81 -8.35 0.46
CA LEU A 225 12.03 -7.84 1.11
C LEU A 225 11.76 -7.61 2.60
N GLU A 226 12.63 -8.11 3.46
CA GLU A 226 12.55 -7.87 4.89
C GLU A 226 12.78 -6.38 5.19
N VAL A 227 11.97 -5.84 6.09
CA VAL A 227 12.15 -4.52 6.69
C VAL A 227 12.34 -4.73 8.18
N SER A 228 13.42 -4.20 8.71
CA SER A 228 13.88 -4.43 10.08
C SER A 228 14.24 -3.11 10.76
N ALA A 229 14.58 -3.20 12.05
CA ALA A 229 15.21 -2.12 12.78
C ALA A 229 16.67 -2.50 13.07
N PHE A 230 17.63 -1.75 12.53
CA PHE A 230 19.05 -2.08 12.56
C PHE A 230 19.89 -1.02 13.30
N GLY A 231 21.07 -1.41 13.75
CA GLY A 231 22.06 -0.46 14.25
C GLY A 231 21.70 0.25 15.56
N GLY A 232 22.05 1.53 15.62
CA GLY A 232 21.93 2.41 16.77
C GLY A 232 22.44 3.83 16.45
N ASP A 233 22.62 4.66 17.48
CA ASP A 233 23.06 6.05 17.30
C ASP A 233 24.40 6.18 16.54
N ASP A 234 25.35 5.27 16.82
CA ASP A 234 26.68 5.26 16.20
C ASP A 234 26.81 4.20 15.08
N GLN A 235 25.72 3.56 14.69
CA GLN A 235 25.72 2.48 13.69
C GLN A 235 24.56 2.68 12.71
N SER A 236 24.90 3.15 11.52
CA SER A 236 23.99 3.35 10.38
C SER A 236 24.74 3.12 9.08
N ASP A 237 24.05 2.64 8.05
CA ASP A 237 24.60 2.44 6.70
C ASP A 237 23.56 2.80 5.61
N THR A 238 23.88 2.52 4.35
CA THR A 238 22.99 2.85 3.21
C THR A 238 21.70 2.03 3.20
N GLY A 239 21.64 0.91 3.92
CA GLY A 239 20.42 0.12 4.12
C GLY A 239 19.38 0.82 4.98
N ASP A 240 19.75 1.95 5.59
CA ASP A 240 18.83 2.83 6.33
C ASP A 240 18.22 3.93 5.45
N TYR A 241 18.62 4.03 4.18
CA TYR A 241 18.28 5.16 3.31
C TYR A 241 16.95 4.93 2.58
N TRP A 242 16.01 5.84 2.78
CA TRP A 242 14.68 5.82 2.16
C TRP A 242 14.45 7.09 1.37
N ARG A 243 14.19 6.95 0.07
CA ARG A 243 13.75 8.06 -0.77
C ARG A 243 12.28 8.36 -0.53
N LEU A 244 12.00 9.59 -0.14
CA LEU A 244 10.65 10.12 -0.05
C LEU A 244 10.06 10.33 -1.44
N GLU A 245 8.89 9.77 -1.70
CA GLU A 245 8.10 10.03 -2.91
C GLU A 245 6.71 10.52 -2.52
N ILE A 246 6.44 11.80 -2.76
CA ILE A 246 5.14 12.42 -2.48
C ILE A 246 4.16 12.07 -3.61
N GLU A 247 2.98 11.60 -3.25
CA GLU A 247 1.91 11.33 -4.23
C GLU A 247 1.17 12.64 -4.59
N GLY A 248 0.98 12.86 -5.88
CA GLY A 248 0.38 14.10 -6.41
C GLY A 248 1.42 15.18 -6.74
N LYS A 249 1.04 16.45 -6.59
CA LYS A 249 1.85 17.62 -6.99
C LYS A 249 2.61 18.28 -5.83
N GLY A 250 2.64 17.65 -4.65
CA GLY A 250 3.32 18.18 -3.48
C GLY A 250 4.82 18.31 -3.69
N LYS A 251 5.40 19.45 -3.30
CA LYS A 251 6.84 19.72 -3.40
C LYS A 251 7.61 19.44 -2.12
N VAL A 252 6.94 19.59 -0.98
CA VAL A 252 7.48 19.43 0.37
C VAL A 252 6.60 18.45 1.13
N TRP A 253 7.21 17.66 2.00
CA TRP A 253 6.49 16.69 2.82
C TRP A 253 5.57 17.38 3.83
N MET A 254 4.26 17.16 3.70
CA MET A 254 3.26 17.68 4.63
C MET A 254 2.68 16.56 5.51
N GLN A 255 2.23 16.93 6.70
CA GLN A 255 1.36 16.10 7.52
C GLN A 255 0.10 15.69 6.73
N ASP A 256 -0.39 14.47 6.97
CA ASP A 256 -1.58 13.86 6.33
C ASP A 256 -1.49 13.72 4.80
N GLN A 257 -0.34 14.06 4.20
CA GLN A 257 -0.07 13.83 2.80
C GLN A 257 0.31 12.38 2.55
N LYS A 258 -0.24 11.82 1.47
CA LYS A 258 0.10 10.47 1.02
C LYS A 258 1.51 10.48 0.42
N VAL A 259 2.35 9.61 0.93
CA VAL A 259 3.73 9.45 0.50
C VAL A 259 4.07 7.96 0.37
N ARG A 260 5.18 7.68 -0.31
CA ARG A 260 5.87 6.40 -0.30
C ARG A 260 7.29 6.61 0.18
N LEU A 261 7.82 5.58 0.81
CA LEU A 261 9.23 5.50 1.15
C LEU A 261 9.81 4.36 0.33
N ARG A 262 10.73 4.68 -0.59
CA ARG A 262 11.41 3.70 -1.43
C ARG A 262 12.81 3.49 -0.91
N HIS A 263 13.11 2.27 -0.48
CA HIS A 263 14.45 1.90 -0.05
C HIS A 263 15.45 2.11 -1.18
N VAL A 264 16.57 2.80 -0.91
CA VAL A 264 17.51 3.22 -1.94
C VAL A 264 18.24 2.01 -2.55
N ASP A 265 18.74 1.10 -1.73
CA ASP A 265 19.60 0.01 -2.21
C ASP A 265 18.81 -1.10 -2.92
N THR A 266 17.61 -1.43 -2.43
CA THR A 266 16.79 -2.54 -2.98
C THR A 266 15.66 -2.09 -3.89
N ASN A 267 15.38 -0.79 -3.97
CA ASN A 267 14.22 -0.23 -4.67
C ASN A 267 12.85 -0.70 -4.16
N GLY A 268 12.80 -1.36 -3.00
CA GLY A 268 11.55 -1.79 -2.37
C GLY A 268 10.80 -0.62 -1.74
N TYR A 269 9.51 -0.47 -2.06
CA TYR A 269 8.64 0.46 -1.36
C TYR A 269 8.24 -0.13 0.00
N LEU A 270 8.34 0.66 1.07
CA LEU A 270 7.83 0.32 2.38
C LEU A 270 6.35 -0.02 2.27
N HIS A 271 5.98 -1.22 2.69
CA HIS A 271 4.70 -1.83 2.39
C HIS A 271 4.15 -2.54 3.62
N SER A 272 2.83 -2.47 3.81
CA SER A 272 2.11 -3.25 4.82
C SER A 272 0.81 -3.79 4.23
N HIS A 273 0.23 -4.80 4.86
CA HIS A 273 -0.95 -5.47 4.33
C HIS A 273 -1.62 -6.32 5.42
N ASP A 274 -2.79 -6.89 5.13
CA ASP A 274 -3.55 -7.68 6.11
C ASP A 274 -3.01 -9.11 6.30
N LYS A 275 -1.69 -9.26 6.42
CA LYS A 275 -1.02 -10.46 6.91
C LYS A 275 -0.50 -10.17 8.32
N LYS A 276 -1.02 -10.89 9.30
CA LYS A 276 -0.77 -10.63 10.73
C LYS A 276 0.01 -11.76 11.38
N TYR A 277 0.83 -11.41 12.36
CA TYR A 277 1.44 -12.38 13.25
C TYR A 277 0.39 -13.00 14.18
N SER A 278 0.53 -14.30 14.49
CA SER A 278 -0.46 -15.08 15.25
C SER A 278 -0.01 -15.47 16.66
N ARG A 279 1.30 -15.37 16.97
CA ARG A 279 1.87 -15.79 18.26
C ARG A 279 2.54 -14.61 18.95
N ILE A 280 3.85 -14.45 18.73
CA ILE A 280 4.59 -13.28 19.20
C ILE A 280 4.09 -12.08 18.41
N VAL A 281 3.85 -10.96 19.10
CA VAL A 281 3.26 -9.73 18.53
C VAL A 281 1.95 -9.97 17.77
N SER A 282 1.10 -10.83 18.33
CA SER A 282 -0.19 -11.20 17.75
C SER A 282 -1.04 -9.98 17.36
N GLY A 283 -1.65 -10.06 16.18
CA GLY A 283 -2.52 -9.01 15.64
C GLY A 283 -1.79 -7.86 14.93
N GLN A 284 -0.48 -7.75 15.07
CA GLN A 284 0.32 -6.79 14.31
C GLN A 284 0.53 -7.27 12.87
N GLN A 285 0.56 -6.34 11.92
CA GLN A 285 0.74 -6.63 10.50
C GLN A 285 2.22 -6.72 10.12
N GLU A 286 2.54 -7.57 9.14
CA GLU A 286 3.86 -7.60 8.51
C GLU A 286 4.13 -6.29 7.77
N VAL A 287 5.32 -5.72 8.00
CA VAL A 287 5.90 -4.66 7.17
C VAL A 287 7.03 -5.28 6.35
N CYS A 288 7.07 -4.97 5.07
CA CYS A 288 8.04 -5.50 4.11
C CYS A 288 8.35 -4.48 3.02
N GLY A 289 9.35 -4.75 2.17
CA GLY A 289 9.63 -3.98 0.96
C GLY A 289 9.01 -4.65 -0.27
N MET A 290 8.25 -3.90 -1.07
CA MET A 290 7.64 -4.39 -2.31
C MET A 290 8.20 -3.64 -3.52
N GLY A 291 8.59 -4.36 -4.59
CA GLY A 291 9.17 -3.73 -5.78
C GLY A 291 8.21 -2.92 -6.68
N LYS A 292 6.89 -3.02 -6.48
CA LYS A 292 5.87 -2.34 -7.31
C LYS A 292 5.05 -1.37 -6.48
N LYS A 293 4.71 -0.20 -7.04
CA LYS A 293 3.74 0.72 -6.45
C LYS A 293 2.34 0.11 -6.46
N ASN A 294 1.61 0.23 -5.36
CA ASN A 294 0.22 -0.15 -5.20
C ASN A 294 -0.46 0.67 -4.06
N ALA A 295 -1.68 0.32 -3.69
CA ALA A 295 -2.39 1.01 -2.60
C ALA A 295 -1.82 0.70 -1.20
N ASP A 296 -1.03 -0.37 -1.06
CA ASP A 296 -0.53 -0.92 0.20
C ASP A 296 0.89 -0.45 0.58
N ASN A 297 1.48 0.37 -0.26
CA ASN A 297 2.71 1.10 0.05
C ASN A 297 2.49 2.61 0.14
N LEU A 298 1.25 3.02 0.45
CA LEU A 298 0.88 4.40 0.75
C LEU A 298 0.90 4.61 2.26
N TRP A 299 1.55 5.69 2.68
CA TRP A 299 1.67 6.08 4.07
C TRP A 299 1.36 7.56 4.25
N THR A 300 0.97 7.95 5.46
CA THR A 300 0.77 9.34 5.86
C THR A 300 1.52 9.61 7.16
N ALA A 301 2.17 10.77 7.27
CA ALA A 301 2.71 11.23 8.53
C ALA A 301 1.56 11.75 9.40
N ALA A 302 1.39 11.17 10.60
CA ALA A 302 0.31 11.46 11.53
C ALA A 302 0.83 11.58 12.96
N GLU A 303 0.04 12.23 13.83
CA GLU A 303 0.23 12.25 15.30
C GLU A 303 1.65 12.65 15.76
N GLY A 304 2.32 13.49 14.95
CA GLY A 304 3.70 13.88 15.15
C GLY A 304 3.90 15.18 15.94
N ILE A 305 5.14 15.35 16.41
CA ILE A 305 5.69 16.60 16.92
C ILE A 305 6.59 17.15 15.82
N TYR A 306 6.13 18.24 15.19
CA TYR A 306 6.78 18.86 14.05
C TYR A 306 7.58 20.08 14.50
N PHE A 307 8.84 20.16 14.11
CA PHE A 307 9.66 21.35 14.36
C PHE A 307 9.23 22.50 13.46
N LEU A 308 9.36 23.72 13.97
CA LEU A 308 9.12 24.92 13.17
C LEU A 308 10.12 24.98 12.02
N THR A 309 9.62 25.37 10.86
CA THR A 309 10.43 25.56 9.66
C THR A 309 11.45 26.67 9.91
N ARG A 310 12.72 26.41 9.61
CA ARG A 310 13.74 27.48 9.61
C ARG A 310 13.37 28.51 8.54
N ALA A 311 13.30 29.78 8.92
CA ALA A 311 13.17 30.85 7.95
C ALA A 311 14.44 30.88 7.11
N THR A 312 14.32 30.60 5.81
CA THR A 312 15.41 30.86 4.86
C THR A 312 15.60 32.37 4.84
N THR A 313 16.69 32.85 5.45
CA THR A 313 17.08 34.26 5.30
C THR A 313 17.67 34.33 3.90
N VAL A 314 16.85 34.77 2.94
CA VAL A 314 17.34 35.08 1.60
C VAL A 314 18.12 36.39 1.75
N GLU A 315 19.44 36.30 1.86
CA GLU A 315 20.35 37.43 1.61
C GLU A 315 20.51 37.67 0.10
#